data_AF-A0A936WZ43-F1
#
_entry.id   AF-A0A936WZ43-F1
#
_cell.length_a   1.000
_cell.length_b   1.000
_cell.length_c   1.000
_cell.angle_alpha   90.00
_cell.angle_beta   90.00
_cell.angle_gamma   90.00
#
_symmetry.space_group_name_H-M   'P 1'
#
loop_
_entity.id
_entity.type
_entity.pdbx_description
1 polymer ?
#
loop_
_entity_poly.entity_id
_entity_poly.type
_entity_poly.pdbx_seq_one_letter_code
_entity_poly.pdbx_strand_id
1 'polypeptide(L)'
;MNRSLQGLFFIFAFLFACETKSYAQLPKEYKGKPFRDSVYNRGPQMIPGRVELAFYDFGGEGVAYHDTSPENEGSKLNRTEGHWRPGVTAYTAFFRENEGVDISYTKDWADFNHPNKVDPAVNQLYIGWQSDGEWTNYTVWVNKPGKYRIITIYGYQDNKSELWLNGKKACQLYLPENTGNWHNWTQATVGRLYFQQQD
;
A
#
# COMPACT_ATOMS: atom_id res chain seq x y z
N MET A 1 42.96 17.73 60.54
CA MET A 1 43.37 17.61 59.12
C MET A 1 42.84 16.29 58.58
N ASN A 2 42.38 16.29 57.32
CA ASN A 2 41.89 15.18 56.49
C ASN A 2 40.44 14.70 56.69
N ARG A 3 39.54 15.29 55.92
CA ARG A 3 38.31 14.63 55.44
C ARG A 3 38.57 14.16 54.01
N SER A 4 38.48 12.86 53.75
CA SER A 4 38.55 12.31 52.39
C SER A 4 37.19 12.53 51.70
N LEU A 5 37.22 13.19 50.53
CA LEU A 5 36.10 13.16 49.60
C LEU A 5 36.21 11.86 48.79
N GLN A 6 35.24 10.97 48.92
CA GLN A 6 35.02 9.89 47.96
C GLN A 6 34.24 10.47 46.78
N GLY A 7 34.92 10.65 45.64
CA GLY A 7 34.31 11.05 44.39
C GLY A 7 33.57 9.88 43.74
N LEU A 8 32.28 10.07 43.47
CA LEU A 8 31.45 9.12 42.73
C LEU A 8 31.72 9.31 41.22
N PHE A 9 32.40 8.35 40.59
CA PHE A 9 32.62 8.32 39.14
C PHE A 9 31.37 7.77 38.45
N PHE A 10 30.61 8.61 37.74
CA PHE A 10 29.61 8.15 36.78
C PHE A 10 30.28 7.89 35.44
N ILE A 11 30.42 6.61 35.07
CA ILE A 11 30.79 6.21 33.71
C ILE A 11 29.54 6.37 32.85
N PHE A 12 29.46 7.46 32.08
CA PHE A 12 28.50 7.57 30.98
C PHE A 12 28.96 6.65 29.85
N ALA A 13 28.44 5.42 29.84
CA ALA A 13 28.51 4.56 28.68
C ALA A 13 27.58 5.17 27.60
N PHE A 14 28.16 5.91 26.66
CA PHE A 14 27.47 6.26 25.42
C PHE A 14 27.25 4.96 24.64
N LEU A 15 26.07 4.36 24.81
CA LEU A 15 25.52 3.43 23.84
C LEU A 15 25.40 4.19 22.52
N PHE A 16 26.39 4.02 21.65
CA PHE A 16 26.20 4.29 20.23
C PHE A 16 25.16 3.27 19.74
N ALA A 17 23.88 3.65 19.84
CA ALA A 17 22.87 3.05 19.00
C ALA A 17 23.34 3.29 17.56
N CYS A 18 23.77 2.22 16.90
CA CYS A 18 24.00 2.23 15.46
C CYS A 18 22.62 2.43 14.83
N GLU A 19 22.21 3.69 14.73
CA GLU A 19 21.01 4.06 14.00
C GLU A 19 21.28 3.72 12.55
N THR A 20 20.71 2.61 12.08
CA THR A 20 20.71 2.29 10.67
C THR A 20 20.01 3.43 9.95
N LYS A 21 20.79 4.29 9.29
CA LYS A 21 20.28 5.34 8.41
C LYS A 21 19.41 4.67 7.35
N SER A 22 18.09 4.76 7.45
CA SER A 22 17.21 4.32 6.38
C SER A 22 17.15 5.45 5.37
N TYR A 23 17.97 5.37 4.34
CA TYR A 23 17.90 6.30 3.23
C TYR A 23 16.58 6.09 2.50
N ALA A 24 15.99 7.20 2.06
CA ALA A 24 14.92 7.22 1.08
C ALA A 24 15.43 6.92 -0.35
N GLN A 25 16.40 6.00 -0.41
CA GLN A 25 16.86 5.34 -1.62
C GLN A 25 16.25 3.95 -1.60
N LEU A 26 15.72 3.52 -2.74
CA LEU A 26 15.21 2.15 -2.90
C LEU A 26 16.25 1.14 -2.39
N PRO A 27 15.84 0.06 -1.69
CA PRO A 27 16.77 -0.98 -1.29
C PRO A 27 17.59 -1.46 -2.49
N LYS A 28 18.90 -1.65 -2.32
CA LYS A 28 19.82 -1.97 -3.43
C LYS A 28 19.44 -3.28 -4.13
N GLU A 29 18.89 -4.20 -3.35
CA GLU A 29 18.37 -5.49 -3.75
C GLU A 29 17.04 -5.40 -4.50
N TYR A 30 16.28 -4.31 -4.33
CA TYR A 30 14.98 -4.16 -4.99
C TYR A 30 15.17 -4.04 -6.51
N LYS A 31 14.54 -4.95 -7.26
CA LYS A 31 14.62 -5.02 -8.73
C LYS A 31 13.38 -4.48 -9.43
N GLY A 32 12.36 -4.12 -8.66
CA GLY A 32 11.15 -3.54 -9.20
C GLY A 32 11.37 -2.14 -9.77
N LYS A 33 10.40 -1.67 -10.55
CA LYS A 33 10.41 -0.35 -11.16
C LYS A 33 9.06 0.34 -10.91
N PRO A 34 9.05 1.65 -10.65
CA PRO A 34 7.81 2.40 -10.51
C PRO A 34 6.85 2.12 -11.66
N PHE A 35 5.58 1.90 -11.34
CA PHE A 35 4.56 1.73 -12.35
C PHE A 35 4.51 2.94 -13.29
N ARG A 36 4.43 2.65 -14.59
CA ARG A 36 4.14 3.62 -15.64
C ARG A 36 3.72 2.91 -16.91
N ASP A 37 2.80 3.50 -17.65
CA ASP A 37 2.40 3.04 -18.97
C ASP A 37 2.00 4.25 -19.84
N SER A 38 1.33 3.97 -20.96
CA SER A 38 0.83 5.00 -21.88
C SER A 38 -0.30 5.86 -21.33
N VAL A 39 -1.02 5.40 -20.30
CA VAL A 39 -2.15 6.08 -19.65
C VAL A 39 -1.69 6.80 -18.38
N TYR A 40 -0.93 6.13 -17.51
CA TYR A 40 -0.28 6.67 -16.33
C TYR A 40 1.23 6.81 -16.57
N ASN A 41 1.67 8.00 -16.98
CA ASN A 41 3.07 8.24 -17.39
C ASN A 41 3.95 8.96 -16.34
N ARG A 42 3.45 9.14 -15.11
CA ARG A 42 4.12 9.95 -14.07
C ARG A 42 5.25 9.23 -13.34
N GLY A 43 5.29 7.90 -13.39
CA GLY A 43 6.28 7.10 -12.64
C GLY A 43 5.95 7.04 -11.13
N PRO A 44 6.94 7.16 -10.23
CA PRO A 44 6.73 7.07 -8.79
C PRO A 44 5.55 7.89 -8.30
N GLN A 45 4.71 7.29 -7.46
CA GLN A 45 3.55 7.97 -6.91
C GLN A 45 3.99 8.96 -5.82
N MET A 46 3.33 10.12 -5.71
CA MET A 46 3.79 11.21 -4.85
C MET A 46 3.20 11.13 -3.44
N ILE A 47 4.03 11.39 -2.42
CA ILE A 47 3.61 11.56 -1.02
C ILE A 47 4.04 12.97 -0.53
N PRO A 48 3.14 13.78 0.06
CA PRO A 48 1.71 13.54 0.23
C PRO A 48 0.97 13.46 -1.11
N GLY A 49 -0.09 12.66 -1.14
CA GLY A 49 -0.90 12.45 -2.33
C GLY A 49 -1.71 11.17 -2.22
N ARG A 50 -2.31 10.77 -3.34
CA ARG A 50 -2.98 9.48 -3.49
C ARG A 50 -1.98 8.47 -4.07
N VAL A 51 -1.92 7.30 -3.45
CA VAL A 51 -1.25 6.12 -3.99
C VAL A 51 -2.35 5.16 -4.44
N GLU A 52 -2.42 4.90 -5.74
CA GLU A 52 -3.32 3.89 -6.33
C GLU A 52 -2.73 2.49 -6.05
N LEU A 53 -3.50 1.64 -5.39
CA LEU A 53 -3.07 0.29 -5.02
C LEU A 53 -2.82 -0.59 -6.26
N ALA A 54 -3.65 -0.47 -7.30
CA ALA A 54 -3.45 -1.21 -8.55
C ALA A 54 -2.14 -0.83 -9.27
N PHE A 55 -1.57 0.35 -8.98
CA PHE A 55 -0.33 0.84 -9.59
C PHE A 55 0.91 0.47 -8.76
N TYR A 56 0.93 -0.76 -8.25
CA TYR A 56 2.14 -1.37 -7.69
C TYR A 56 3.23 -1.48 -8.76
N ASP A 57 4.47 -1.60 -8.35
CA ASP A 57 5.61 -1.57 -9.26
C ASP A 57 5.60 -2.72 -10.30
N PHE A 58 6.39 -2.57 -11.35
CA PHE A 58 6.76 -3.69 -12.21
C PHE A 58 7.88 -4.50 -11.57
N GLY A 59 7.91 -5.80 -11.81
CA GLY A 59 8.99 -6.68 -11.33
C GLY A 59 8.61 -8.15 -11.31
N GLY A 60 7.30 -8.44 -11.28
CA GLY A 60 6.76 -9.78 -11.21
C GLY A 60 6.68 -10.32 -9.78
N GLU A 61 6.18 -11.54 -9.71
CA GLU A 61 6.03 -12.36 -8.52
C GLU A 61 7.37 -12.49 -7.74
N GLY A 62 7.31 -12.32 -6.42
CA GLY A 62 8.48 -12.31 -5.53
C GLY A 62 9.36 -11.06 -5.60
N VAL A 63 9.07 -10.10 -6.50
CA VAL A 63 9.82 -8.85 -6.63
C VAL A 63 8.95 -7.63 -6.31
N ALA A 64 7.91 -7.39 -7.13
CA ALA A 64 7.04 -6.23 -6.98
C ALA A 64 5.72 -6.57 -6.30
N TYR A 65 5.35 -7.85 -6.26
CA TYR A 65 4.22 -8.37 -5.52
C TYR A 65 4.46 -9.83 -5.14
N HIS A 66 3.63 -10.34 -4.24
CA HIS A 66 3.38 -11.76 -4.05
C HIS A 66 1.88 -11.99 -4.02
N ASP A 67 1.42 -12.91 -4.87
CA ASP A 67 0.05 -13.40 -4.89
C ASP A 67 0.03 -14.91 -4.65
N THR A 68 -1.00 -15.42 -3.97
CA THR A 68 -1.13 -16.86 -3.72
C THR A 68 -1.58 -17.64 -4.95
N SER A 69 -2.09 -16.93 -5.96
CA SER A 69 -2.49 -17.47 -7.24
C SER A 69 -1.66 -16.86 -8.39
N PRO A 70 -1.42 -17.59 -9.48
CA PRO A 70 -0.74 -17.03 -10.65
C PRO A 70 -1.66 -16.21 -11.55
N GLU A 71 -2.98 -16.20 -11.29
CA GLU A 71 -4.01 -15.63 -12.15
C GLU A 71 -4.67 -14.44 -11.46
N ASN A 72 -4.81 -13.31 -12.16
CA ASN A 72 -5.61 -12.20 -11.67
C ASN A 72 -7.11 -12.56 -11.72
N GLU A 73 -7.67 -13.03 -10.60
CA GLU A 73 -9.05 -13.46 -10.42
C GLU A 73 -10.05 -12.33 -10.68
N GLY A 74 -9.66 -11.08 -10.39
CA GLY A 74 -10.48 -9.90 -10.69
C GLY A 74 -10.67 -9.66 -12.19
N SER A 75 -9.60 -9.77 -12.98
CA SER A 75 -9.64 -9.65 -14.43
C SER A 75 -10.29 -10.86 -15.08
N LYS A 76 -10.07 -12.06 -14.54
CA LYS A 76 -10.74 -13.30 -14.94
C LYS A 76 -12.25 -13.21 -14.73
N LEU A 77 -12.70 -12.70 -13.59
CA LEU A 77 -14.12 -12.43 -13.36
C LEU A 77 -14.67 -11.45 -14.40
N ASN A 78 -13.94 -10.38 -14.71
CA ASN A 78 -14.36 -9.40 -15.72
C ASN A 78 -14.54 -10.01 -17.12
N ARG A 79 -13.92 -11.16 -17.43
CA ARG A 79 -14.12 -11.88 -18.72
C ARG A 79 -15.41 -12.69 -18.77
N THR A 80 -16.08 -12.89 -17.64
CA THR A 80 -17.37 -13.60 -17.59
C THR A 80 -18.52 -12.69 -18.04
N GLU A 81 -19.62 -13.32 -18.48
CA GLU A 81 -20.81 -12.58 -18.93
C GLU A 81 -21.33 -11.65 -17.82
N GLY A 82 -21.64 -10.41 -18.21
CA GLY A 82 -22.17 -9.38 -17.29
C GLY A 82 -21.14 -8.67 -16.42
N HIS A 83 -19.85 -9.04 -16.44
CA HIS A 83 -18.83 -8.45 -15.56
C HIS A 83 -17.93 -7.41 -16.22
N TRP A 84 -17.95 -7.34 -17.56
CA TRP A 84 -17.38 -6.22 -18.32
C TRP A 84 -18.50 -5.33 -18.85
N ARG A 85 -18.62 -4.14 -18.27
CA ARG A 85 -19.67 -3.18 -18.63
C ARG A 85 -19.43 -2.58 -20.03
N PRO A 86 -20.48 -2.40 -20.86
CA PRO A 86 -20.38 -1.61 -22.08
C PRO A 86 -19.82 -0.20 -21.84
N GLY A 87 -18.83 0.19 -22.66
CA GLY A 87 -18.19 1.50 -22.56
C GLY A 87 -16.98 1.56 -21.62
N VAL A 88 -16.71 0.51 -20.83
CA VAL A 88 -15.45 0.39 -20.08
C VAL A 88 -14.36 -0.11 -21.02
N THR A 89 -13.20 0.56 -21.02
CA THR A 89 -12.10 0.15 -21.89
C THR A 89 -11.50 -1.17 -21.44
N ALA A 90 -10.92 -1.94 -22.38
CA ALA A 90 -10.16 -3.15 -22.04
C ALA A 90 -9.00 -2.86 -21.07
N TYR A 91 -8.39 -1.66 -21.17
CA TYR A 91 -7.35 -1.21 -20.24
C TYR A 91 -7.82 -1.24 -18.78
N THR A 92 -9.04 -0.78 -18.50
CA THR A 92 -9.60 -0.78 -17.15
C THR A 92 -10.14 -2.16 -16.76
N ALA A 93 -10.85 -2.83 -17.67
CA ALA A 93 -11.51 -4.10 -17.38
C ALA A 93 -10.53 -5.27 -17.17
N PHE A 94 -9.37 -5.23 -17.82
CA PHE A 94 -8.37 -6.31 -17.78
C PHE A 94 -7.01 -5.75 -17.36
N PHE A 95 -7.04 -4.77 -16.46
CA PHE A 95 -5.85 -4.07 -16.01
C PHE A 95 -4.84 -5.05 -15.40
N ARG A 96 -3.68 -5.17 -16.06
CA ARG A 96 -2.58 -6.08 -15.66
C ARG A 96 -3.03 -7.54 -15.52
N GLU A 97 -3.92 -8.00 -16.39
CA GLU A 97 -4.43 -9.38 -16.37
C GLU A 97 -3.37 -10.48 -16.54
N ASN A 98 -2.16 -10.13 -17.00
CA ASN A 98 -1.05 -11.06 -17.17
C ASN A 98 -0.10 -11.11 -15.95
N GLU A 99 -0.50 -10.50 -14.84
CA GLU A 99 0.19 -10.56 -13.54
C GLU A 99 -0.72 -11.23 -12.51
N GLY A 100 -0.16 -11.59 -11.35
CA GLY A 100 -0.88 -12.38 -10.34
C GLY A 100 -1.85 -11.55 -9.48
N VAL A 101 -1.55 -10.27 -9.23
CA VAL A 101 -2.36 -9.46 -8.30
C VAL A 101 -3.81 -9.33 -8.76
N ASP A 102 -4.72 -9.71 -7.89
CA ASP A 102 -6.16 -9.66 -8.13
C ASP A 102 -6.72 -8.24 -8.18
N ILE A 103 -7.05 -7.78 -9.39
CA ILE A 103 -7.51 -6.42 -9.65
C ILE A 103 -8.81 -6.44 -10.41
N SER A 104 -9.76 -5.66 -9.92
CA SER A 104 -10.96 -5.33 -10.67
C SER A 104 -11.23 -3.84 -10.58
N TYR A 105 -12.40 -3.42 -11.05
CA TYR A 105 -12.85 -2.03 -11.04
C TYR A 105 -14.28 -1.95 -10.49
N THR A 106 -14.63 -0.78 -9.96
CA THR A 106 -15.96 -0.51 -9.39
C THR A 106 -17.07 -0.53 -10.45
N LYS A 107 -18.22 -1.09 -10.09
CA LYS A 107 -19.35 -1.38 -10.99
C LYS A 107 -20.67 -0.89 -10.42
N ASP A 108 -21.54 -0.40 -11.29
CA ASP A 108 -22.85 0.14 -10.92
C ASP A 108 -23.70 -0.85 -10.11
N TRP A 109 -23.70 -2.12 -10.51
CA TRP A 109 -24.53 -3.16 -9.92
C TRP A 109 -23.88 -3.89 -8.74
N ALA A 110 -22.65 -3.55 -8.38
CA ALA A 110 -21.96 -4.17 -7.25
C ALA A 110 -21.63 -3.15 -6.18
N ASP A 111 -21.10 -1.98 -6.58
CA ASP A 111 -20.51 -0.99 -5.68
C ASP A 111 -21.41 0.24 -5.48
N PHE A 112 -22.38 0.48 -6.38
CA PHE A 112 -23.21 1.69 -6.39
C PHE A 112 -24.72 1.40 -6.33
N ASN A 113 -25.13 0.15 -6.15
CA ASN A 113 -26.53 -0.26 -6.02
C ASN A 113 -27.01 -0.34 -4.56
N HIS A 114 -26.20 0.14 -3.62
CA HIS A 114 -26.47 0.23 -2.19
C HIS A 114 -25.83 1.52 -1.63
N PRO A 115 -26.25 2.01 -0.46
CA PRO A 115 -25.61 3.17 0.16
C PRO A 115 -24.18 2.84 0.59
N ASN A 116 -23.23 3.73 0.27
CA ASN A 116 -21.89 3.74 0.85
C ASN A 116 -21.75 4.90 1.83
N LYS A 117 -20.79 4.80 2.76
CA LYS A 117 -20.36 5.98 3.53
C LYS A 117 -19.48 6.90 2.70
N VAL A 118 -18.67 6.31 1.82
CA VAL A 118 -17.86 7.01 0.83
C VAL A 118 -17.90 6.21 -0.46
N ASP A 119 -18.33 6.85 -1.55
CA ASP A 119 -18.29 6.24 -2.87
C ASP A 119 -16.86 6.28 -3.44
N PRO A 120 -16.29 5.14 -3.88
CA PRO A 120 -15.11 5.17 -4.73
C PRO A 120 -15.45 5.83 -6.08
N ALA A 121 -14.43 6.27 -6.82
CA ALA A 121 -14.66 6.83 -8.15
C ALA A 121 -15.25 5.77 -9.09
N VAL A 122 -16.02 6.22 -10.08
CA VAL A 122 -16.54 5.35 -11.15
C VAL A 122 -15.37 4.75 -11.92
N ASN A 123 -15.42 3.43 -12.15
CA ASN A 123 -14.35 2.65 -12.78
C ASN A 123 -13.02 2.65 -12.02
N GLN A 124 -13.03 2.95 -10.72
CA GLN A 124 -11.84 2.92 -9.88
C GLN A 124 -11.30 1.50 -9.80
N LEU A 125 -10.02 1.32 -10.13
CA LEU A 125 -9.32 0.06 -9.89
C LEU A 125 -9.10 -0.16 -8.40
N TYR A 126 -9.29 -1.40 -7.95
CA TYR A 126 -9.02 -1.82 -6.58
C TYR A 126 -8.35 -3.20 -6.57
N ILE A 127 -7.55 -3.47 -5.53
CA ILE A 127 -7.08 -4.82 -5.22
C ILE A 127 -8.15 -5.51 -4.38
N GLY A 128 -8.55 -6.72 -4.77
CA GLY A 128 -9.52 -7.56 -4.07
C GLY A 128 -8.95 -8.95 -3.80
N TRP A 129 -9.81 -9.93 -3.48
CA TRP A 129 -9.47 -11.35 -3.33
C TRP A 129 -8.26 -11.66 -2.42
N GLN A 130 -7.94 -10.74 -1.50
CA GLN A 130 -6.71 -10.84 -0.72
C GLN A 130 -6.68 -12.08 0.17
N SER A 131 -5.51 -12.72 0.21
CA SER A 131 -5.18 -13.84 1.09
C SER A 131 -4.00 -13.52 2.01
N ASP A 132 -3.90 -14.27 3.11
CA ASP A 132 -2.81 -14.13 4.07
C ASP A 132 -1.46 -14.40 3.39
N GLY A 133 -0.54 -13.43 3.54
CA GLY A 133 0.81 -13.51 3.00
C GLY A 133 1.04 -12.69 1.73
N GLU A 134 -0.01 -12.22 1.06
CA GLU A 134 0.10 -11.41 -0.15
C GLU A 134 0.61 -10.00 0.14
N TRP A 135 1.33 -9.43 -0.83
CA TRP A 135 1.86 -8.08 -0.71
C TRP A 135 2.09 -7.42 -2.08
N THR A 136 2.11 -6.09 -2.07
CA THR A 136 2.46 -5.26 -3.23
C THR A 136 3.46 -4.18 -2.82
N ASN A 137 4.46 -3.92 -3.66
CA ASN A 137 5.47 -2.89 -3.44
C ASN A 137 5.21 -1.67 -4.34
N TYR A 138 5.48 -0.49 -3.77
CA TYR A 138 5.26 0.79 -4.42
C TYR A 138 6.52 1.65 -4.30
N THR A 139 7.08 2.08 -5.42
CA THR A 139 8.07 3.15 -5.41
C THR A 139 7.35 4.49 -5.33
N VAL A 140 7.65 5.24 -4.28
CA VAL A 140 7.04 6.56 -4.02
C VAL A 140 8.09 7.66 -3.98
N TRP A 141 7.70 8.85 -4.42
CA TRP A 141 8.46 10.06 -4.23
C TRP A 141 7.92 10.83 -3.02
N VAL A 142 8.71 10.88 -1.95
CA VAL A 142 8.35 11.59 -0.73
C VAL A 142 8.84 13.03 -0.82
N ASN A 143 7.92 13.95 -1.06
CA ASN A 143 8.23 15.36 -1.30
C ASN A 143 8.72 16.09 -0.04
N LYS A 144 8.28 15.66 1.15
CA LYS A 144 8.67 16.26 2.43
C LYS A 144 8.82 15.18 3.51
N PRO A 145 9.87 15.23 4.35
CA PRO A 145 9.90 14.40 5.54
C PRO A 145 8.79 14.83 6.52
N GLY A 146 8.39 13.93 7.41
CA GLY A 146 7.35 14.21 8.38
C GLY A 146 6.45 13.04 8.70
N LYS A 147 5.48 13.30 9.58
CA LYS A 147 4.44 12.34 9.96
C LYS A 147 3.27 12.41 8.97
N TYR A 148 2.85 11.26 8.49
CA TYR A 148 1.75 11.10 7.55
C TYR A 148 0.68 10.20 8.15
N ARG A 149 -0.58 10.50 7.82
CA ARG A 149 -1.71 9.60 8.04
C ARG A 149 -1.91 8.78 6.78
N ILE A 150 -2.16 7.49 6.95
CA ILE A 150 -2.58 6.60 5.87
C ILE A 150 -4.09 6.58 5.91
N ILE A 151 -4.70 7.00 4.81
CA ILE A 151 -6.15 7.05 4.65
C ILE A 151 -6.48 6.20 3.43
N THR A 152 -7.35 5.21 3.59
CA THR A 152 -7.76 4.34 2.48
C THR A 152 -9.27 4.24 2.42
N ILE A 153 -9.76 4.06 1.20
CA ILE A 153 -11.11 3.57 0.94
C ILE A 153 -11.01 2.04 0.95
N TYR A 154 -11.93 1.38 1.64
CA TYR A 154 -11.94 -0.07 1.76
C TYR A 154 -13.36 -0.59 1.98
N GLY A 155 -13.54 -1.89 1.75
CA GLY A 155 -14.74 -2.63 2.10
C GLY A 155 -14.43 -3.79 3.04
N TYR A 156 -15.47 -4.35 3.62
CA TYR A 156 -15.46 -5.46 4.58
C TYR A 156 -14.70 -5.18 5.88
N GLN A 157 -14.18 -6.23 6.53
CA GLN A 157 -13.61 -6.19 7.88
C GLN A 157 -12.07 -6.13 7.89
N ASP A 158 -11.51 -5.76 9.04
CA ASP A 158 -10.06 -5.75 9.26
C ASP A 158 -9.42 -7.11 8.99
N ASN A 159 -8.38 -7.11 8.15
CA ASN A 159 -7.54 -8.26 7.84
C ASN A 159 -6.13 -8.15 8.48
N LYS A 160 -5.91 -7.15 9.36
CA LYS A 160 -4.64 -6.92 10.07
C LYS A 160 -3.44 -6.69 9.16
N SER A 161 -3.67 -6.06 7.99
CA SER A 161 -2.63 -5.68 7.05
C SER A 161 -1.50 -4.87 7.71
N GLU A 162 -0.31 -4.92 7.13
CA GLU A 162 0.86 -4.18 7.60
C GLU A 162 1.42 -3.28 6.51
N LEU A 163 1.98 -2.13 6.91
CA LEU A 163 2.79 -1.30 6.02
C LEU A 163 4.26 -1.47 6.38
N TRP A 164 5.07 -1.71 5.35
CA TRP A 164 6.51 -1.86 5.44
C TRP A 164 7.20 -0.75 4.63
N LEU A 165 8.31 -0.24 5.14
CA LEU A 165 9.17 0.73 4.46
C LEU A 165 10.54 0.09 4.27
N ASN A 166 10.93 -0.13 3.01
CA ASN A 166 12.26 -0.63 2.63
C ASN A 166 12.68 -1.88 3.43
N GLY A 167 11.78 -2.88 3.50
CA GLY A 167 12.03 -4.15 4.19
C GLY A 167 11.90 -4.10 5.72
N LYS A 168 11.47 -2.97 6.30
CA LYS A 168 11.21 -2.85 7.74
C LYS A 168 9.75 -2.54 8.00
N LYS A 169 9.10 -3.31 8.88
CA LYS A 169 7.73 -3.03 9.32
C LYS A 169 7.66 -1.61 9.90
N ALA A 170 6.76 -0.78 9.36
CA ALA A 170 6.56 0.60 9.77
C ALA A 170 5.37 0.74 10.71
N CYS A 171 4.23 0.15 10.36
CA CYS A 171 3.06 0.08 11.23
C CYS A 171 2.13 -1.07 10.84
N GLN A 172 1.35 -1.56 11.80
CA GLN A 172 0.15 -2.33 11.48
C GLN A 172 -0.97 -1.36 11.07
N LEU A 173 -1.75 -1.75 10.08
CA LEU A 173 -2.95 -1.05 9.65
C LEU A 173 -4.14 -1.56 10.45
N TYR A 174 -5.08 -0.66 10.74
CA TYR A 174 -6.31 -0.98 11.45
C TYR A 174 -7.50 -0.44 10.65
N LEU A 175 -8.37 -1.33 10.18
CA LEU A 175 -9.59 -0.99 9.48
C LEU A 175 -10.72 -0.92 10.52
N PRO A 176 -11.13 0.28 11.00
CA PRO A 176 -11.92 0.40 12.22
C PRO A 176 -13.38 -0.03 12.09
N GLU A 177 -13.86 -0.17 10.87
CA GLU A 177 -15.24 -0.52 10.56
C GLU A 177 -15.28 -1.79 9.72
N ASN A 178 -16.14 -2.73 10.11
CA ASN A 178 -16.58 -3.84 9.25
C ASN A 178 -17.83 -3.37 8.48
N THR A 179 -17.73 -3.22 7.17
CA THR A 179 -18.86 -2.74 6.34
C THR A 179 -19.89 -3.84 5.99
N GLY A 180 -19.62 -5.09 6.38
CA GLY A 180 -20.48 -6.26 6.18
C GLY A 180 -20.48 -6.84 4.75
N ASN A 181 -19.89 -6.16 3.77
CA ASN A 181 -19.75 -6.63 2.40
C ASN A 181 -18.49 -6.02 1.75
N TRP A 182 -17.81 -6.78 0.89
CA TRP A 182 -16.64 -6.32 0.13
C TRP A 182 -16.92 -5.11 -0.77
N HIS A 183 -18.15 -4.94 -1.23
CA HIS A 183 -18.56 -3.83 -2.10
C HIS A 183 -19.22 -2.67 -1.35
N ASN A 184 -19.43 -2.79 -0.02
CA ASN A 184 -19.85 -1.65 0.79
C ASN A 184 -18.61 -0.85 1.22
N TRP A 185 -18.52 0.41 0.80
CA TRP A 185 -17.31 1.22 0.95
C TRP A 185 -17.36 2.23 2.11
N THR A 186 -16.26 2.31 2.85
CA THR A 186 -16.00 3.34 3.87
C THR A 186 -14.59 3.89 3.69
N GLN A 187 -14.27 4.97 4.41
CA GLN A 187 -12.94 5.58 4.41
C GLN A 187 -12.50 5.89 5.84
N ALA A 188 -11.28 5.49 6.20
CA ALA A 188 -10.73 5.75 7.52
C ALA A 188 -9.25 6.09 7.48
N THR A 189 -8.77 6.75 8.54
CA THR A 189 -7.33 6.74 8.84
C THR A 189 -6.99 5.39 9.44
N VAL A 190 -6.23 4.58 8.70
CA VAL A 190 -5.90 3.19 9.07
C VAL A 190 -4.52 3.04 9.68
N GLY A 191 -3.68 4.07 9.58
CA GLY A 191 -2.33 4.02 10.14
C GLY A 191 -1.63 5.38 10.08
N ARG A 192 -0.41 5.41 10.63
CA ARG A 192 0.47 6.58 10.61
C ARG A 192 1.89 6.11 10.36
N LEU A 193 2.62 6.84 9.51
CA LEU A 193 4.03 6.59 9.23
C LEU A 193 4.85 7.88 9.33
N TYR A 194 6.16 7.72 9.52
CA TYR A 194 7.10 8.83 9.53
C TYR A 194 8.15 8.62 8.44
N PHE A 195 8.31 9.61 7.56
CA PHE A 195 9.44 9.66 6.64
C PHE A 195 10.52 10.55 7.24
N GLN A 196 11.73 10.01 7.38
CA GLN A 196 12.89 10.74 7.86
C GLN A 196 13.35 11.77 6.83
N GLN A 197 13.96 12.86 7.30
CA GLN A 197 14.66 13.81 6.43
C GLN A 197 15.84 13.10 5.77
N GLN A 198 16.00 13.30 4.46
CA GLN A 198 17.21 12.87 3.76
C GLN A 198 18.32 13.87 4.09
N ASP A 199 19.47 13.36 4.52
CA ASP A 199 20.71 14.13 4.68
C ASP A 199 21.25 14.60 3.32
#